data_AF-A0A821UTV4-F1
#
_entry.id   AF-A0A821UTV4-F1
#
_cell.length_a   1.000
_cell.length_b   1.000
_cell.length_c   1.000
_cell.angle_alpha   90.00
_cell.angle_beta   90.00
_cell.angle_gamma   90.00
#
_symmetry.space_group_name_H-M   'P 1'
#
loop_
_entity.id
_entity.type
_entity.pdbx_description
1 polymer ?
#
loop_
_entity_poly.entity_id
_entity_poly.type
_entity_poly.pdbx_seq_one_letter_code
_entity_poly.pdbx_strand_id
1 'polypeptide(L)' 'MKLFIFVVTIFLALFAVINAGPVKELDQVNGRLRVRREDCNLRECNDSCKRIFLPGGVCVRNKCKCDIL' A
#
# COMPACT_ATOMS: atom_id res chain seq x y z
N MET A 1 -35.39 32.35 -13.44
CA MET A 1 -34.12 32.58 -12.72
C MET A 1 -33.84 31.50 -11.67
N LYS A 2 -34.75 31.22 -10.73
CA LYS A 2 -34.61 30.18 -9.68
C LYS A 2 -34.35 28.76 -10.21
N LEU A 3 -35.04 28.37 -11.28
CA LEU A 3 -34.87 27.06 -11.94
C LEU A 3 -33.46 26.87 -12.49
N PHE A 4 -32.89 27.91 -13.09
CA PHE A 4 -31.54 27.88 -13.67
C PHE A 4 -30.48 27.72 -12.58
N ILE A 5 -30.64 28.45 -11.46
CA ILE A 5 -29.75 28.35 -10.29
C ILE A 5 -29.76 26.92 -9.74
N PHE A 6 -30.94 26.31 -9.62
CA PHE A 6 -31.09 24.94 -9.10
C PHE A 6 -30.44 23.89 -10.00
N VAL A 7 -30.53 24.08 -11.32
CA VAL A 7 -29.89 23.20 -12.30
C VAL A 7 -28.36 23.34 -12.21
N VAL A 8 -27.83 24.56 -12.12
CA VAL A 8 -26.38 24.81 -12.01
C VAL A 8 -25.78 24.19 -10.74
N THR A 9 -26.46 24.31 -9.59
CA THR A 9 -25.98 23.72 -8.33
C THR A 9 -25.96 22.20 -8.39
N ILE A 10 -26.97 21.58 -9.00
CA ILE A 10 -27.02 20.11 -9.19
C ILE A 10 -25.86 19.65 -10.09
N PHE A 11 -25.64 20.32 -11.22
CA PHE A 11 -24.54 19.97 -12.11
C PHE A 11 -23.17 20.08 -11.42
N LEU A 12 -22.91 21.18 -10.72
CA LEU A 12 -21.65 21.36 -9.98
C LEU A 12 -21.43 20.29 -8.91
N ALA A 13 -22.49 19.91 -8.18
CA ALA A 13 -22.42 18.83 -7.19
C ALA A 13 -22.13 17.46 -7.84
N LEU A 14 -22.77 17.16 -8.97
CA LEU A 14 -22.51 15.94 -9.74
C LEU A 14 -21.07 15.89 -10.24
N PHE A 15 -20.56 16.99 -10.80
CA PHE A 15 -19.16 17.08 -11.23
C PHE A 15 -18.18 16.92 -10.07
N ALA A 16 -18.47 17.49 -8.91
CA ALA A 16 -17.64 17.33 -7.71
C ALA A 16 -17.59 15.85 -7.25
N VAL A 17 -18.71 15.11 -7.34
CA VAL A 17 -18.74 13.67 -7.00
C VAL A 17 -17.99 12.81 -8.02
N ILE A 18 -18.09 13.13 -9.32
CA ILE A 18 -17.39 12.39 -10.39
C ILE A 18 -15.87 12.65 -10.36
N ASN A 19 -15.46 13.90 -10.12
CA ASN A 19 -14.06 14.32 -10.09
C ASN A 19 -13.40 14.18 -8.71
N ALA A 20 -14.19 13.96 -7.66
CA ALA A 20 -13.66 13.50 -6.39
C ALA A 20 -13.15 12.07 -6.59
N GLY A 21 -11.85 11.96 -6.84
CA GLY A 21 -11.16 10.70 -6.59
C GLY A 21 -11.43 10.26 -5.14
N PRO A 22 -11.41 8.95 -4.85
CA PRO A 22 -11.56 8.49 -3.48
C PRO A 22 -10.48 9.15 -2.62
N VAL A 23 -10.89 9.86 -1.56
CA VAL A 23 -10.00 10.20 -0.45
C VAL A 23 -9.44 8.88 0.04
N LYS A 24 -8.18 8.60 -0.28
CA LYS A 24 -7.46 7.51 0.35
C LYS A 24 -7.12 8.03 1.74
N GLU A 25 -8.01 7.77 2.69
CA GLU A 25 -7.62 7.63 4.09
C GLU A 25 -6.35 6.78 4.08
N LEU A 26 -5.22 7.35 4.49
CA LEU A 26 -3.98 6.61 4.56
C LEU A 26 -3.96 5.83 5.88
N ASP A 27 -4.94 4.95 6.03
CA ASP A 27 -4.90 3.89 7.04
C ASP A 27 -4.89 2.55 6.30
N GLN A 28 -3.96 1.67 6.68
CA GLN A 28 -3.72 0.35 6.07
C GLN A 28 -2.94 0.32 4.73
N VAL A 29 -1.66 0.69 4.76
CA VAL A 29 -0.68 -0.13 4.03
C VAL A 29 -0.14 -1.18 4.98
N ASN A 30 -0.68 -2.38 4.81
CA ASN A 30 0.00 -3.62 5.15
C ASN A 30 1.45 -3.57 4.62
N GLY A 31 2.41 -3.36 5.52
CA GLY A 31 3.81 -3.78 5.42
C GLY A 31 4.57 -3.53 4.11
N ARG A 32 4.46 -2.36 3.47
CA ARG A 32 5.32 -2.00 2.31
C ARG A 32 5.74 -0.54 2.22
N LEU A 33 5.70 0.22 3.31
CA LEU A 33 6.56 1.40 3.38
C LEU A 33 7.98 0.85 3.49
N ARG A 34 8.75 0.89 2.39
CA ARG A 34 10.21 0.69 2.41
C ARG A 34 10.84 1.86 3.16
N VAL A 35 10.54 1.96 4.46
CA VAL A 35 11.41 2.64 5.40
C VAL A 35 12.76 1.96 5.20
N ARG A 36 13.73 2.77 4.79
CA ARG A 36 15.14 2.46 4.62
C ARG A 36 15.52 1.21 5.42
N ARG A 37 15.57 0.06 4.74
CA ARG A 37 16.11 -1.20 5.30
C ARG A 37 17.58 -0.94 5.56
N GLU A 38 17.90 -0.49 6.76
CA GLU A 38 19.25 -0.65 7.29
C GLU A 38 19.34 -1.94 8.11
N ASP A 39 18.20 -2.43 8.59
CA ASP A 39 18.10 -3.68 9.32
C ASP A 39 17.24 -4.69 8.55
N CYS A 40 17.85 -5.81 8.21
CA CYS A 40 17.15 -6.94 7.61
C CYS A 40 16.20 -7.54 8.65
N ASN A 41 14.90 -7.47 8.38
CA ASN A 41 13.88 -8.08 9.23
C ASN A 41 13.87 -9.59 9.02
N LEU A 42 14.37 -10.34 10.02
CA LEU A 42 14.44 -11.81 9.97
C LEU A 42 13.07 -12.45 9.75
N ARG A 43 11.99 -11.88 10.30
CA ARG A 43 10.63 -12.40 10.14
C ARG A 43 10.15 -12.26 8.70
N GLU A 44 10.32 -11.08 8.10
CA GLU A 44 9.96 -10.84 6.70
C GLU A 44 10.83 -11.67 5.74
N CYS A 45 12.12 -11.81 6.04
CA CYS A 45 13.04 -12.67 5.30
C CYS A 45 12.58 -14.14 5.34
N ASN A 46 12.29 -14.68 6.52
CA ASN A 46 11.84 -16.05 6.71
C ASN A 46 10.49 -16.31 6.00
N ASP A 47 9.53 -15.39 6.15
CA ASP A 47 8.22 -15.49 5.49
C ASP A 47 8.36 -15.46 3.96
N SER A 48 9.34 -14.71 3.43
CA SER A 48 9.63 -14.67 2.00
C SER A 48 10.26 -15.98 1.51
N CYS A 49 11.20 -16.55 2.26
CA CYS A 49 11.83 -17.84 1.94
C CYS A 49 10.80 -18.99 1.96
N LYS A 50 9.88 -18.99 2.91
CA LYS A 50 8.79 -19.99 2.98
C LYS A 50 7.86 -19.94 1.77
N ARG A 51 7.60 -18.75 1.20
CA ARG A 51 6.77 -18.62 -0.03
C ARG A 51 7.40 -19.27 -1.25
N ILE A 52 8.72 -19.40 -1.28
CA ILE A 52 9.47 -20.08 -2.35
C ILE A 52 9.88 -21.51 -1.96
N PHE A 53 9.16 -22.12 -1.01
CA PHE A 53 9.37 -23.50 -0.53
C PHE A 53 10.72 -23.75 0.14
N LEU A 54 11.36 -22.71 0.69
CA LEU A 54 12.58 -22.84 1.46
C LEU A 54 12.26 -22.86 2.98
N PRO A 55 12.96 -23.68 3.77
CA PRO A 55 12.67 -23.88 5.19
C PRO A 55 12.87 -22.60 6.02
N GLY A 56 13.76 -21.71 5.57
CA GLY A 56 13.92 -20.38 6.12
C GLY A 56 15.05 -19.59 5.50
N GLY A 57 15.42 -18.48 6.15
CA GLY A 57 16.52 -17.63 5.71
C GLY A 57 17.12 -16.81 6.84
N VAL A 58 18.34 -16.33 6.58
CA VAL A 58 19.16 -15.54 7.49
C VAL A 58 19.49 -14.17 6.91
N CYS A 59 19.66 -13.20 7.79
CA CYS A 59 20.06 -11.85 7.44
C CYS A 59 21.59 -11.71 7.49
N VAL A 60 22.23 -11.52 6.34
CA VAL A 60 23.69 -11.35 6.22
C VAL A 60 23.98 -10.03 5.55
N ARG A 61 24.69 -9.12 6.24
CA ARG A 61 25.05 -7.78 5.70
C ARG A 61 23.84 -7.05 5.10
N ASN A 62 22.73 -7.04 5.85
CA ASN A 62 21.46 -6.42 5.45
C ASN A 62 20.81 -7.03 4.18
N LYS A 63 21.23 -8.24 3.79
CA LYS A 63 20.61 -9.03 2.72
C LYS A 63 19.99 -10.30 3.30
N CYS A 64 18.77 -10.61 2.87
CA CYS A 64 18.13 -11.88 3.17
C CYS A 64 18.73 -12.96 2.26
N LYS A 65 19.28 -14.02 2.85
CA LYS A 65 19.66 -15.26 2.18
C LYS A 65 18.71 -16.36 2.63
N CYS A 66 18.12 -17.09 1.69
CA CYS A 66 17.36 -18.28 2.01
C CYS A 66 18.29 -19.49 1.94
N ASP A 67 18.32 -20.29 3.00
CA ASP A 67 19.13 -21.50 3.06
C ASP A 67 18.26 -22.71 2.67
N ILE A 68 18.76 -23.48 1.72
CA ILE A 68 18.31 -24.85 1.44
C ILE A 68 19.03 -25.74 2.46
N LEU A 69 18.29 -26.34 3.39
CA LEU A 69 18.86 -27.30 4.33
C LEU A 69 19.35 -28.55 3.59
#